data_AF-A0A453JSS0-F1
#
_entry.id   AF-A0A453JSS0-F1
#
_cell.length_a   1.000
_cell.length_b   1.000
_cell.length_c   1.000
_cell.angle_alpha   90.00
_cell.angle_beta   90.00
_cell.angle_gamma   90.00
#
_symmetry.space_group_name_H-M   'P 1'
#
loop_
_entity.id
_entity.type
_entity.pdbx_description
1 polymer ?
#
loop_
_entity_poly.entity_id
_entity_poly.type
_entity_poly.pdbx_seq_one_letter_code
_entity_poly.pdbx_strand_id
1 'polypeptide(L)'
;MNRLCFGKDPLFIEISLSEVKTDDCGNPIKRTREAITVSNFDLIGPEFWENHQYILGEEKYGYEYVKKFDNIHRLPYSNWTIVRISACQFDQFSLIHSFDKPNDETALRLMNACASLMMEQFPDIIFGYGFDNEYSFVFQEKTELYQRDERLIISSCSSCFTSFYMMKWKEYFPSKELVQPPHFQVEVSCYPEPRIVCDYLSRRQSECHNRNQYTTCFWMLVKSGEGENKAKEILKDTLPKDKNELLFQRFQMNYNNEPAMFRKGSCAYRQKVEAS
;
A
#
# COMPACT_ATOMS: atom_id res chain seq x y z
N MET A 1 -1.22 38.99 -26.65
CA MET A 1 -2.35 39.40 -25.79
C MET A 1 -3.54 38.52 -26.12
N ASN A 2 -3.84 37.53 -25.28
CA ASN A 2 -5.16 36.88 -25.21
C ASN A 2 -5.42 36.68 -23.72
N ARG A 3 -6.36 37.45 -23.17
CA ARG A 3 -6.81 37.32 -21.78
C ARG A 3 -7.85 36.20 -21.75
N LEU A 4 -7.51 35.07 -21.12
CA LEU A 4 -8.49 34.10 -20.66
C LEU A 4 -9.13 34.68 -19.39
N CYS A 5 -10.40 35.06 -19.48
CA CYS A 5 -11.21 35.39 -18.31
C CYS A 5 -11.63 34.08 -17.64
N PHE A 6 -11.10 33.79 -16.46
CA PHE A 6 -11.59 32.69 -15.61
C PHE A 6 -12.70 33.23 -14.69
N GLY A 7 -13.85 32.53 -14.68
CA GLY A 7 -15.03 32.88 -13.90
C GLY A 7 -14.75 32.90 -12.39
N LYS A 8 -15.38 33.84 -11.70
CA LYS A 8 -15.20 34.17 -10.27
C LYS A 8 -16.25 33.51 -9.35
N ASP A 9 -16.54 32.23 -9.54
CA ASP A 9 -17.44 31.53 -8.60
C ASP A 9 -16.66 30.51 -7.78
N PRO A 10 -16.38 30.78 -6.49
CA PRO A 10 -15.76 29.80 -5.60
C PRO A 10 -16.71 28.63 -5.36
N LEU A 11 -16.22 27.42 -5.62
CA LEU A 11 -16.89 26.19 -5.21
C LEU A 11 -16.69 26.01 -3.70
N PHE A 12 -17.76 26.17 -2.91
CA PHE A 12 -17.75 25.80 -1.50
C PHE A 12 -17.95 24.29 -1.38
N ILE A 13 -16.95 23.58 -0.85
CA ILE A 13 -17.06 22.17 -0.47
C ILE A 13 -17.18 22.11 1.04
N GLU A 14 -18.39 21.85 1.55
CA GLU A 14 -18.64 21.67 2.98
C GLU A 14 -18.31 20.21 3.36
N ILE A 15 -17.24 20.00 4.11
CA ILE A 15 -16.86 18.67 4.62
C ILE A 15 -17.51 18.49 6.00
N SER A 16 -18.66 17.81 6.04
CA SER A 16 -19.28 17.40 7.31
C SER A 16 -18.70 16.06 7.77
N LEU A 17 -17.95 16.06 8.87
CA LEU A 17 -17.50 14.84 9.55
C LEU A 17 -18.39 14.63 10.78
N SER A 18 -19.31 13.67 10.71
CA SER A 18 -20.18 13.29 11.83
C SER A 18 -19.54 12.20 12.68
N GLU A 19 -18.65 12.58 13.61
CA GLU A 19 -18.30 11.75 14.78
C GLU A 19 -17.66 12.64 15.86
N VAL A 20 -18.35 12.80 17.00
CA VAL A 20 -17.87 13.60 18.15
C VAL A 20 -16.91 12.73 18.96
N LYS A 21 -15.61 13.00 18.86
CA LYS A 21 -14.62 12.41 19.78
C LYS A 21 -14.73 13.07 21.16
N THR A 22 -14.78 12.26 22.21
CA THR A 22 -14.77 12.69 23.61
C THR A 22 -13.39 12.52 24.23
N ASP A 23 -13.03 13.34 25.21
CA ASP A 23 -11.81 13.17 26.02
C ASP A 23 -11.98 12.03 27.05
N ASP A 24 -10.91 11.72 27.79
CA ASP A 24 -10.88 10.67 28.83
C ASP A 24 -11.86 10.94 29.99
N CYS A 25 -12.46 12.12 30.05
CA CYS A 25 -13.49 12.53 31.02
C CYS A 25 -14.90 12.59 30.42
N GLY A 26 -15.09 12.19 29.16
CA GLY A 26 -16.37 12.19 28.47
C GLY A 26 -16.81 13.55 27.92
N ASN A 27 -15.96 14.57 27.92
CA ASN A 27 -16.31 15.87 27.34
C ASN A 27 -16.11 15.86 25.82
N PRO A 28 -17.00 16.50 25.04
CA PRO A 28 -16.80 16.66 23.61
C PRO A 28 -15.52 17.45 23.30
N ILE A 29 -14.61 16.86 22.54
CA ILE A 29 -13.41 17.57 22.08
C ILE A 29 -13.85 18.55 20.98
N LYS A 30 -13.98 19.83 21.33
CA LYS A 30 -14.16 20.91 20.36
C LYS A 30 -12.84 21.14 19.63
N ARG A 31 -12.73 20.63 18.39
CA ARG A 31 -11.66 21.00 17.47
C ARG A 31 -12.15 22.10 16.55
N THR A 32 -11.66 23.31 16.75
CA THR A 32 -11.80 24.38 15.76
C THR A 32 -10.90 24.04 14.58
N ARG A 33 -11.47 23.95 13.39
CA ARG A 33 -10.71 23.79 12.13
C ARG A 33 -10.94 25.03 11.29
N GLU A 34 -9.89 25.53 10.68
CA GLU A 34 -10.01 26.58 9.67
C GLU A 34 -10.74 26.03 8.44
N ALA A 35 -11.61 26.84 7.85
CA ALA A 35 -12.29 26.46 6.61
C ALA A 35 -11.29 26.41 5.46
N ILE A 36 -11.30 25.32 4.69
CA ILE A 36 -10.46 25.19 3.49
C ILE A 36 -11.12 26.00 2.37
N THR A 37 -10.45 27.06 1.91
CA THR A 37 -10.89 27.85 0.75
C THR A 37 -10.06 27.45 -0.47
N VAL A 38 -10.74 27.08 -1.57
CA VAL A 38 -10.09 26.76 -2.85
C VAL A 38 -10.35 27.90 -3.82
N SER A 39 -9.28 28.57 -4.24
CA SER A 39 -9.33 29.73 -5.14
C SER A 39 -8.15 29.70 -6.11
N ASN A 40 -8.35 30.28 -7.30
CA ASN A 40 -7.31 30.37 -8.33
C ASN A 40 -6.73 31.78 -8.33
N PHE A 41 -5.51 31.94 -7.80
CA PHE A 41 -4.82 33.23 -7.72
C PHE A 41 -3.47 33.17 -8.44
N ASP A 42 -2.98 34.33 -8.88
CA ASP A 42 -1.59 34.48 -9.32
C ASP A 42 -0.66 34.53 -8.10
N LEU A 43 -0.01 33.40 -7.80
CA LEU A 43 0.96 33.27 -6.70
C LEU A 43 2.30 33.98 -6.99
N ILE A 44 2.56 34.34 -8.25
CA ILE A 44 3.77 35.09 -8.63
C ILE A 44 3.51 36.58 -8.43
N GLY A 45 2.27 37.01 -8.67
CA GLY A 45 1.80 38.36 -8.40
C GLY A 45 1.95 38.75 -6.93
N PRO A 46 2.21 40.04 -6.64
CA PRO A 46 2.37 40.52 -5.27
C PRO A 46 1.08 40.44 -4.44
N GLU A 47 -0.08 40.54 -5.11
CA GLU A 47 -1.40 40.65 -4.49
C GLU A 47 -1.75 39.45 -3.60
N PHE A 48 -1.39 38.23 -4.00
CA PHE A 48 -1.72 37.06 -3.19
C PHE A 48 -0.97 37.08 -1.85
N TRP A 49 0.35 37.21 -1.86
CA TRP A 49 1.14 37.17 -0.63
C TRP A 49 0.96 38.43 0.24
N GLU A 50 0.64 39.59 -0.36
CA GLU A 50 0.27 40.81 0.37
C GLU A 50 -1.06 40.66 1.10
N ASN A 51 -2.06 40.01 0.49
CA ASN A 51 -3.36 39.77 1.13
C ASN A 51 -3.36 38.56 2.08
N HIS A 52 -2.35 37.68 1.99
CA HIS A 52 -2.29 36.42 2.73
C HIS A 52 -0.96 36.26 3.51
N GLN A 53 -0.46 37.34 4.11
CA GLN A 53 0.79 37.33 4.90
C GLN A 53 0.80 36.30 6.05
N TYR A 54 -0.38 35.92 6.54
CA TYR A 54 -0.54 34.90 7.58
C TYR A 54 -0.12 33.48 7.14
N ILE A 55 0.05 33.22 5.84
CA ILE A 55 0.40 31.89 5.32
C ILE A 55 1.89 31.59 5.48
N LEU A 56 2.80 32.49 5.10
CA LEU A 56 4.26 32.24 5.11
C LEU A 56 5.11 33.32 5.80
N GLY A 57 4.53 34.44 6.25
CA GLY A 57 5.29 35.60 6.71
C GLY A 57 5.99 36.33 5.56
N GLU A 58 6.30 37.62 5.74
CA GLU A 58 6.84 38.48 4.68
C GLU A 58 8.23 38.01 4.22
N GLU A 59 8.39 37.69 2.94
CA GLU A 59 9.60 38.00 2.14
C GLU A 59 9.39 37.65 0.65
N LYS A 60 9.83 38.55 -0.26
CA LYS A 60 9.82 38.35 -1.72
C LYS A 60 11.13 37.73 -2.17
N TYR A 61 11.09 36.52 -2.73
CA TYR A 61 12.28 35.81 -3.22
C TYR A 61 12.21 35.49 -4.71
N GLY A 62 13.36 35.43 -5.39
CA GLY A 62 13.46 34.92 -6.76
C GLY A 62 13.36 33.38 -6.80
N TYR A 63 12.74 32.78 -7.80
CA TYR A 63 12.42 31.34 -7.77
C TYR A 63 13.55 30.41 -8.21
N GLU A 64 14.61 30.92 -8.85
CA GLU A 64 15.61 30.08 -9.51
C GLU A 64 16.49 29.28 -8.53
N TYR A 65 16.77 29.80 -7.34
CA TYR A 65 17.63 29.11 -6.36
C TYR A 65 16.95 27.87 -5.74
N VAL A 66 15.62 27.77 -5.84
CA VAL A 66 14.85 26.64 -5.29
C VAL A 66 15.31 25.30 -5.90
N LYS A 67 15.72 25.31 -7.18
CA LYS A 67 16.29 24.13 -7.86
C LYS A 67 17.53 23.57 -7.18
N LYS A 68 18.26 24.36 -6.39
CA LYS A 68 19.45 23.88 -5.65
C LYS A 68 19.08 22.96 -4.49
N PHE A 69 17.83 22.96 -4.04
CA PHE A 69 17.33 22.07 -3.00
C PHE A 69 16.80 20.73 -3.54
N ASP A 70 16.82 20.52 -4.86
CA ASP A 70 16.47 19.23 -5.45
C ASP A 70 17.53 18.18 -5.09
N ASN A 71 17.28 17.43 -4.02
CA ASN A 71 18.10 16.29 -3.63
C ASN A 71 17.67 15.05 -4.42
N ILE A 72 18.37 14.78 -5.52
CA ILE A 72 18.11 13.64 -6.40
C ILE A 72 18.94 12.44 -5.94
N HIS A 73 18.30 11.50 -5.24
CA HIS A 73 18.92 10.23 -4.91
C HIS A 73 18.75 9.22 -6.05
N ARG A 74 19.86 8.78 -6.64
CA ARG A 74 19.89 7.78 -7.71
C ARG A 74 20.36 6.44 -7.18
N LEU A 75 19.63 5.38 -7.49
CA LEU A 75 19.98 4.02 -7.11
C LEU A 75 21.26 3.56 -7.84
N PRO A 76 22.13 2.75 -7.21
CA PRO A 76 23.37 2.28 -7.82
C PRO A 76 23.10 1.48 -9.09
N TYR A 77 23.93 1.67 -10.12
CA TYR A 77 23.88 0.91 -11.37
C TYR A 77 24.25 -0.56 -11.17
N SER A 78 23.91 -1.41 -12.15
CA SER A 78 24.22 -2.85 -12.15
C SER A 78 23.78 -3.56 -10.86
N ASN A 79 22.57 -3.22 -10.40
CA ASN A 79 21.94 -3.80 -9.22
C ASN A 79 20.51 -4.20 -9.57
N TRP A 80 20.11 -5.35 -9.08
CA TRP A 80 18.71 -5.77 -9.05
C TRP A 80 17.95 -4.86 -8.10
N THR A 81 16.91 -4.19 -8.60
CA THR A 81 16.10 -3.29 -7.79
C THR A 81 14.82 -4.01 -7.38
N ILE A 82 14.62 -4.18 -6.08
CA ILE A 82 13.36 -4.68 -5.52
C ILE A 82 12.55 -3.49 -5.04
N VAL A 83 11.32 -3.39 -5.55
CA VAL A 83 10.31 -2.44 -5.11
C VAL A 83 9.25 -3.21 -4.33
N ARG A 84 9.22 -3.04 -3.01
CA ARG A 84 8.19 -3.63 -2.15
C ARG A 84 7.08 -2.61 -1.93
N ILE A 85 5.85 -3.00 -2.23
CA ILE A 85 4.63 -2.24 -2.03
C ILE A 85 3.81 -2.92 -0.94
N SER A 86 3.41 -2.20 0.10
CA SER A 86 2.59 -2.74 1.20
C SER A 86 1.46 -1.80 1.57
N ALA A 87 0.26 -2.34 1.79
CA ALA A 87 -0.89 -1.54 2.18
C ALA A 87 -0.72 -0.99 3.61
N CYS A 88 -0.86 0.32 3.76
CA CYS A 88 -0.87 1.01 5.03
C CYS A 88 -2.19 0.80 5.74
N GLN A 89 -2.17 0.68 7.08
CA GLN A 89 -3.37 0.54 7.91
C GLN A 89 -4.31 -0.57 7.42
N PHE A 90 -3.73 -1.67 6.93
CA PHE A 90 -4.49 -2.74 6.29
C PHE A 90 -5.51 -3.40 7.22
N ASP A 91 -5.22 -3.51 8.52
CA ASP A 91 -6.18 -4.03 9.50
C ASP A 91 -7.47 -3.22 9.50
N GLN A 92 -7.37 -1.88 9.56
CA GLN A 92 -8.52 -0.97 9.48
C GLN A 92 -9.21 -1.05 8.12
N PHE A 93 -8.43 -1.06 7.02
CA PHE A 93 -8.99 -1.19 5.68
C PHE A 93 -9.77 -2.50 5.50
N SER A 94 -9.23 -3.61 5.99
CA SER A 94 -9.84 -4.94 5.93
C SER A 94 -11.11 -5.03 6.77
N LEU A 95 -11.15 -4.33 7.92
CA LEU A 95 -12.32 -4.26 8.79
C LEU A 95 -13.44 -3.47 8.12
N ILE A 96 -13.14 -2.27 7.60
CA ILE A 96 -14.12 -1.41 6.92
C ILE A 96 -14.77 -2.13 5.74
N HIS A 97 -13.98 -2.88 4.97
CA HIS A 97 -14.48 -3.61 3.80
C HIS A 97 -14.90 -5.06 4.11
N SER A 98 -14.95 -5.44 5.39
CA SER A 98 -15.38 -6.76 5.86
C SER A 98 -14.70 -7.90 5.11
N PHE A 99 -13.37 -7.88 5.10
CA PHE A 99 -12.57 -8.96 4.50
C PHE A 99 -12.62 -10.20 5.36
N ASP A 100 -12.68 -11.36 4.69
CA ASP A 100 -12.63 -12.64 5.37
C ASP A 100 -11.33 -12.83 6.14
N LYS A 101 -11.44 -13.51 7.27
CA LYS A 101 -10.31 -13.87 8.14
C LYS A 101 -10.19 -15.39 8.26
N PRO A 102 -8.99 -15.98 8.26
CA PRO A 102 -7.67 -15.33 8.25
C PRO A 102 -7.28 -14.72 6.89
N ASN A 103 -7.87 -15.19 5.79
CA ASN A 103 -7.55 -14.74 4.43
C ASN A 103 -8.83 -14.44 3.66
N ASP A 104 -8.81 -13.37 2.87
CA ASP A 104 -9.83 -13.06 1.88
C ASP A 104 -9.28 -13.38 0.49
N GLU A 105 -9.81 -14.44 -0.12
CA GLU A 105 -9.37 -14.90 -1.44
C GLU A 105 -9.57 -13.82 -2.51
N THR A 106 -10.67 -13.08 -2.42
CA THR A 106 -11.04 -12.06 -3.41
C THR A 106 -10.08 -10.87 -3.33
N ALA A 107 -9.74 -10.43 -2.11
CA ALA A 107 -8.75 -9.39 -1.88
C ALA A 107 -7.37 -9.77 -2.41
N LEU A 108 -6.94 -11.02 -2.19
CA LEU A 108 -5.65 -11.52 -2.69
C LEU A 108 -5.64 -11.62 -4.22
N ARG A 109 -6.74 -12.07 -4.83
CA ARG A 109 -6.87 -12.10 -6.30
C ARG A 109 -6.83 -10.68 -6.89
N LEU A 110 -7.42 -9.68 -6.23
CA LEU A 110 -7.30 -8.27 -6.62
C LEU A 110 -5.84 -7.79 -6.56
N MET A 111 -5.11 -8.10 -5.48
CA MET A 111 -3.66 -7.79 -5.38
C MET A 111 -2.86 -8.43 -6.54
N ASN A 112 -3.14 -9.69 -6.88
CA ASN A 112 -2.50 -10.40 -7.99
C ASN A 112 -2.82 -9.78 -9.36
N ALA A 113 -4.04 -9.29 -9.55
CA ALA A 113 -4.44 -8.56 -10.75
C ALA A 113 -3.65 -7.25 -10.89
N CYS A 114 -3.50 -6.51 -9.78
CA CYS A 114 -2.68 -5.30 -9.73
C CYS A 114 -1.22 -5.60 -10.06
N ALA A 115 -0.68 -6.73 -9.57
CA ALA A 115 0.68 -7.14 -9.90
C ALA A 115 0.87 -7.47 -11.39
N SER A 116 -0.14 -8.07 -12.03
CA SER A 116 -0.13 -8.33 -13.47
C SER A 116 -0.10 -7.01 -14.26
N LEU A 117 -0.94 -6.04 -13.88
CA LEU A 117 -0.97 -4.70 -14.48
C LEU A 117 0.32 -3.91 -14.23
N MET A 118 0.94 -4.05 -13.05
CA MET A 118 2.26 -3.47 -12.77
C MET A 118 3.31 -4.03 -13.74
N MET A 119 3.32 -5.34 -13.97
CA MET A 119 4.24 -5.92 -14.93
C MET A 119 3.94 -5.42 -16.35
N GLU A 120 2.70 -5.26 -16.75
CA GLU A 120 2.37 -4.65 -18.06
C GLU A 120 2.86 -3.20 -18.17
N GLN A 121 2.63 -2.39 -17.12
CA GLN A 121 3.00 -0.98 -17.07
C GLN A 121 4.52 -0.74 -17.00
N PHE A 122 5.25 -1.64 -16.35
CA PHE A 122 6.70 -1.54 -16.17
C PHE A 122 7.39 -2.77 -16.79
N PRO A 123 7.77 -2.70 -18.08
CA PRO A 123 8.38 -3.82 -18.80
C PRO A 123 9.62 -4.41 -18.13
N ASP A 124 10.38 -3.57 -17.43
CA ASP A 124 11.59 -3.92 -16.69
C ASP A 124 11.35 -4.80 -15.46
N ILE A 125 10.10 -4.94 -14.99
CA ILE A 125 9.74 -5.90 -13.95
C ILE A 125 9.77 -7.30 -14.57
N ILE A 126 10.66 -8.14 -14.04
CA ILE A 126 10.83 -9.52 -14.51
C ILE A 126 10.11 -10.55 -13.63
N PHE A 127 9.87 -10.20 -12.37
CA PHE A 127 9.26 -11.10 -11.40
C PHE A 127 8.53 -10.29 -10.33
N GLY A 128 7.40 -10.81 -9.85
CA GLY A 128 6.68 -10.29 -8.72
C GLY A 128 6.30 -11.40 -7.75
N TYR A 129 6.38 -11.14 -6.45
CA TYR A 129 5.92 -12.04 -5.40
C TYR A 129 5.08 -11.29 -4.37
N GLY A 130 3.90 -11.79 -4.04
CA GLY A 130 3.01 -11.15 -3.08
C GLY A 130 2.30 -12.13 -2.16
N PHE A 131 1.99 -11.66 -0.97
CA PHE A 131 1.16 -12.35 0.02
C PHE A 131 0.58 -11.32 0.99
N ASP A 132 -0.49 -11.69 1.69
CA ASP A 132 -1.15 -10.81 2.66
C ASP A 132 -1.51 -9.45 2.01
N ASN A 133 -0.94 -8.35 2.48
CA ASN A 133 -1.20 -7.00 2.03
C ASN A 133 -0.03 -6.37 1.26
N GLU A 134 0.89 -7.18 0.73
CA GLU A 134 2.11 -6.69 0.08
C GLU A 134 2.48 -7.42 -1.22
N TYR A 135 3.30 -6.74 -2.03
CA TYR A 135 3.89 -7.27 -3.25
C TYR A 135 5.32 -6.75 -3.42
N SER A 136 6.25 -7.62 -3.78
CA SER A 136 7.63 -7.29 -4.12
C SER A 136 7.85 -7.47 -5.61
N PHE A 137 8.29 -6.43 -6.30
CA PHE A 137 8.60 -6.44 -7.73
C PHE A 137 10.11 -6.38 -7.94
N VAL A 138 10.64 -7.33 -8.69
CA VAL A 138 12.05 -7.41 -9.07
C VAL A 138 12.21 -6.79 -10.44
N PHE A 139 12.89 -5.66 -10.50
CA PHE A 139 13.34 -5.03 -11.74
C PHE A 139 14.66 -5.66 -12.19
N GLN A 140 14.82 -5.79 -13.51
CA GLN A 140 16.05 -6.27 -14.10
C GLN A 140 17.26 -5.40 -13.71
N GLU A 141 18.42 -6.03 -13.55
CA GLU A 141 19.68 -5.40 -13.14
C GLU A 141 20.05 -4.15 -13.97
N LYS A 142 19.73 -4.20 -15.26
CA LYS A 142 20.06 -3.15 -16.24
C LYS A 142 18.98 -2.07 -16.38
N THR A 143 17.97 -2.05 -15.51
CA THR A 143 16.90 -1.05 -15.61
C THR A 143 17.45 0.38 -15.53
N GLU A 144 17.01 1.21 -16.46
CA GLU A 144 17.28 2.65 -16.50
C GLU A 144 16.01 3.46 -16.18
N LEU A 145 14.97 2.80 -15.67
CA LEU A 145 13.68 3.42 -15.36
C LEU A 145 13.87 4.70 -14.56
N TYR A 146 13.37 5.81 -15.09
CA TYR A 146 13.50 7.16 -14.53
C TYR A 146 14.94 7.58 -14.19
N GLN A 147 15.94 7.13 -14.97
CA GLN A 147 17.36 7.35 -14.68
C GLN A 147 17.75 6.88 -13.27
N ARG A 148 17.03 5.88 -12.76
CA ARG A 148 17.16 5.32 -11.42
C ARG A 148 16.92 6.33 -10.29
N ASP A 149 16.18 7.42 -10.55
CA ASP A 149 15.70 8.35 -9.50
C ASP A 149 14.72 7.60 -8.59
N GLU A 150 15.15 7.37 -7.35
CA GLU A 150 14.38 6.60 -6.38
C GLU A 150 12.99 7.20 -6.13
N ARG A 151 12.86 8.53 -6.13
CA ARG A 151 11.60 9.23 -5.83
C ARG A 151 10.59 8.99 -6.95
N LEU A 152 11.04 9.01 -8.20
CA LEU A 152 10.20 8.74 -9.36
C LEU A 152 9.77 7.28 -9.41
N ILE A 153 10.66 6.34 -9.08
CA ILE A 153 10.32 4.91 -8.98
C ILE A 153 9.27 4.69 -7.88
N ILE A 154 9.50 5.21 -6.67
CA ILE A 154 8.59 5.10 -5.53
C ILE A 154 7.21 5.67 -5.86
N SER A 155 7.16 6.93 -6.31
CA SER A 155 5.89 7.63 -6.58
C SER A 155 5.13 6.99 -7.74
N SER A 156 5.81 6.58 -8.81
CA SER A 156 5.18 5.94 -9.95
C SER A 156 4.65 4.55 -9.60
N CYS A 157 5.41 3.73 -8.87
CA CYS A 157 4.95 2.41 -8.45
C CYS A 157 3.78 2.50 -7.46
N SER A 158 3.86 3.39 -6.46
CA SER A 158 2.78 3.61 -5.48
C SER A 158 1.49 4.07 -6.16
N SER A 159 1.58 5.09 -7.03
CA SER A 159 0.41 5.63 -7.72
C SER A 159 -0.21 4.66 -8.71
N CYS A 160 0.60 3.93 -9.50
CA CYS A 160 0.10 2.91 -10.42
C CYS A 160 -0.59 1.78 -9.66
N PHE A 161 0.03 1.22 -8.62
CA PHE A 161 -0.56 0.12 -7.85
C PHE A 161 -1.88 0.55 -7.19
N THR A 162 -1.92 1.74 -6.59
CA THR A 162 -3.13 2.32 -6.00
C THR A 162 -4.23 2.46 -7.05
N SER A 163 -3.90 3.02 -8.22
CA SER A 163 -4.85 3.23 -9.30
C SER A 163 -5.40 1.91 -9.83
N PHE A 164 -4.54 0.92 -10.06
CA PHE A 164 -4.96 -0.42 -10.49
C PHE A 164 -5.88 -1.09 -9.48
N TYR A 165 -5.56 -0.99 -8.18
CA TYR A 165 -6.39 -1.54 -7.12
C TYR A 165 -7.79 -0.92 -7.11
N MET A 166 -7.86 0.41 -7.22
CA MET A 166 -9.14 1.13 -7.28
C MET A 166 -9.94 0.82 -8.55
N MET A 167 -9.27 0.80 -9.71
CA MET A 167 -9.90 0.50 -11.00
C MET A 167 -10.46 -0.92 -11.06
N LYS A 168 -9.73 -1.89 -10.49
CA LYS A 168 -10.14 -3.30 -10.47
C LYS A 168 -11.09 -3.62 -9.32
N TRP A 169 -11.26 -2.73 -8.33
CA TRP A 169 -12.07 -3.02 -7.15
C TRP A 169 -13.46 -3.60 -7.48
N LYS A 170 -14.22 -2.94 -8.37
CA LYS A 170 -15.58 -3.36 -8.73
C LYS A 170 -15.66 -4.68 -9.49
N GLU A 171 -14.58 -5.07 -10.18
CA GLU A 171 -14.48 -6.37 -10.86
C GLU A 171 -14.40 -7.51 -9.84
N TYR A 172 -13.68 -7.29 -8.73
CA TYR A 172 -13.49 -8.29 -7.67
C TYR A 172 -14.56 -8.21 -6.57
N PHE A 173 -15.03 -7.02 -6.24
CA PHE A 173 -16.03 -6.74 -5.22
C PHE A 173 -17.25 -6.00 -5.81
N PRO A 174 -18.08 -6.67 -6.64
CA PRO A 174 -19.20 -6.01 -7.31
C PRO A 174 -20.23 -5.43 -6.33
N SER A 175 -20.42 -6.08 -5.18
CA SER A 175 -21.38 -5.69 -4.14
C SER A 175 -20.81 -4.83 -3.03
N LYS A 176 -19.48 -4.60 -2.98
CA LYS A 176 -18.86 -3.74 -1.96
C LYS A 176 -18.45 -2.42 -2.59
N GLU A 177 -18.83 -1.31 -1.98
CA GLU A 177 -18.26 0.00 -2.33
C GLU A 177 -16.85 0.12 -1.75
N LEU A 178 -15.97 0.83 -2.48
CA LEU A 178 -14.68 1.23 -1.95
C LEU A 178 -14.91 2.48 -1.09
N VAL A 179 -15.03 2.28 0.22
CA VAL A 179 -15.42 3.35 1.17
C VAL A 179 -14.29 4.36 1.36
N GLN A 180 -13.05 3.90 1.31
CA GLN A 180 -11.86 4.75 1.40
C GLN A 180 -10.81 4.29 0.38
N PRO A 181 -10.03 5.21 -0.21
CA PRO A 181 -8.96 4.83 -1.12
C PRO A 181 -7.91 4.01 -0.36
N PRO A 182 -7.36 2.95 -0.96
CA PRO A 182 -6.26 2.22 -0.36
C PRO A 182 -5.01 3.13 -0.35
N HIS A 183 -4.18 2.97 0.66
CA HIS A 183 -2.89 3.66 0.72
C HIS A 183 -1.77 2.63 0.72
N PHE A 184 -0.80 2.79 -0.19
CA PHE A 184 0.32 1.87 -0.34
C PHE A 184 1.64 2.59 -0.11
N GLN A 185 2.42 2.09 0.84
CA GLN A 185 3.80 2.50 1.05
C GLN A 185 4.71 1.69 0.13
N VAL A 186 5.75 2.33 -0.39
CA VAL A 186 6.75 1.71 -1.25
C VAL A 186 8.13 1.85 -0.63
N GLU A 187 8.87 0.75 -0.62
CA GLU A 187 10.27 0.68 -0.24
C GLU A 187 11.09 0.15 -1.40
N VAL A 188 12.28 0.71 -1.59
CA VAL A 188 13.21 0.29 -2.64
C VAL A 188 14.47 -0.28 -2.01
N SER A 189 14.97 -1.38 -2.56
CA SER A 189 16.22 -2.00 -2.13
C SER A 189 17.00 -2.46 -3.36
N CYS A 190 18.33 -2.37 -3.29
CA CYS A 190 19.22 -2.76 -4.38
C CYS A 190 20.12 -3.92 -3.94
N TYR A 191 20.21 -4.94 -4.79
CA TYR A 191 21.02 -6.12 -4.54
C TYR A 191 21.99 -6.36 -5.70
N PRO A 192 23.29 -6.56 -5.43
CA PRO A 192 24.30 -6.67 -6.49
C PRO A 192 24.31 -8.03 -7.17
N GLU A 193 23.79 -9.08 -6.52
CA GLU A 193 23.85 -10.45 -7.02
C GLU A 193 22.47 -11.11 -7.10
N PRO A 194 22.19 -11.88 -8.18
CA PRO A 194 20.93 -12.62 -8.31
C PRO A 194 20.66 -13.57 -7.14
N ARG A 195 21.72 -14.16 -6.56
CA ARG A 195 21.59 -15.06 -5.41
C ARG A 195 20.94 -14.36 -4.21
N ILE A 196 21.32 -13.11 -3.94
CA ILE A 196 20.78 -12.32 -2.82
C ILE A 196 19.29 -12.00 -3.07
N VAL A 197 18.90 -11.78 -4.33
CA VAL A 197 17.49 -11.62 -4.71
C VAL A 197 16.71 -12.90 -4.45
N CYS A 198 17.26 -14.07 -4.79
CA CYS A 198 16.64 -15.36 -4.47
C CYS A 198 16.49 -15.54 -2.95
N ASP A 199 17.53 -15.25 -2.16
CA ASP A 199 17.49 -15.34 -0.70
C ASP A 199 16.42 -14.39 -0.11
N TYR A 200 16.29 -13.17 -0.65
CA TYR A 200 15.22 -12.24 -0.29
C TYR A 200 13.84 -12.85 -0.54
N LEU A 201 13.60 -13.43 -1.73
CA LEU A 201 12.31 -14.02 -2.11
C LEU A 201 12.00 -15.26 -1.26
N SER A 202 12.98 -16.12 -1.00
CA SER A 202 12.84 -17.27 -0.09
C SER A 202 12.48 -16.82 1.33
N ARG A 203 13.08 -15.73 1.81
CA ARG A 203 12.71 -15.13 3.09
C ARG A 203 11.26 -14.62 3.07
N ARG A 204 10.82 -13.91 2.02
CA ARG A 204 9.41 -13.47 1.89
C ARG A 204 8.45 -14.66 1.94
N GLN A 205 8.77 -15.77 1.28
CA GLN A 205 7.92 -16.96 1.29
C GLN A 205 7.89 -17.68 2.64
N SER A 206 9.01 -17.74 3.34
CA SER A 206 9.06 -18.24 4.72
C SER A 206 8.20 -17.38 5.66
N GLU A 207 8.27 -16.05 5.53
CA GLU A 207 7.41 -15.12 6.27
C GLU A 207 5.93 -15.32 5.97
N CYS A 208 5.56 -15.50 4.69
CA CYS A 208 4.20 -15.84 4.28
C CYS A 208 3.67 -17.09 4.99
N HIS A 209 4.45 -18.18 4.95
CA HIS A 209 4.08 -19.43 5.60
C HIS A 209 3.87 -19.26 7.10
N ASN A 210 4.86 -18.68 7.79
CA ASN A 210 4.82 -18.50 9.24
C ASN A 210 3.67 -17.58 9.68
N ARG A 211 3.47 -16.46 8.96
CA ARG A 211 2.39 -15.51 9.24
C ARG A 211 1.04 -16.16 9.01
N ASN A 212 0.82 -16.81 7.85
CA ASN A 212 -0.45 -17.45 7.54
C ASN A 212 -0.79 -18.57 8.52
N GLN A 213 0.18 -19.37 8.94
CA GLN A 213 -0.06 -20.42 9.94
C GLN A 213 -0.50 -19.81 11.28
N TYR A 214 0.20 -18.77 11.75
CA TYR A 214 -0.18 -18.07 12.98
C TYR A 214 -1.57 -17.44 12.89
N THR A 215 -1.87 -16.70 11.82
CA THR A 215 -3.16 -16.01 11.65
C THR A 215 -4.31 -17.00 11.51
N THR A 216 -4.08 -18.14 10.85
CA THR A 216 -5.06 -19.23 10.78
C THR A 216 -5.41 -19.75 12.17
N CYS A 217 -4.41 -20.10 12.99
CA CYS A 217 -4.66 -20.52 14.37
C CYS A 217 -5.39 -19.43 15.18
N PHE A 218 -4.94 -18.18 15.06
CA PHE A 218 -5.51 -17.05 15.78
C PHE A 218 -6.99 -16.88 15.47
N TRP A 219 -7.36 -16.81 14.19
CA TRP A 219 -8.75 -16.61 13.80
C TRP A 219 -9.63 -17.83 14.04
N MET A 220 -9.09 -19.04 14.00
CA MET A 220 -9.84 -20.24 14.41
C MET A 220 -10.16 -20.23 15.90
N LEU A 221 -9.22 -19.82 16.76
CA LEU A 221 -9.47 -19.62 18.18
C LEU A 221 -10.53 -18.54 18.42
N VAL A 222 -10.39 -17.37 17.79
CA VAL A 222 -11.35 -16.27 17.93
C VAL A 222 -12.75 -16.67 17.49
N LYS A 223 -12.88 -17.35 16.34
CA LYS A 223 -14.17 -17.86 15.83
C LYS A 223 -14.78 -18.95 16.70
N SER A 224 -13.96 -19.67 17.49
CA SER A 224 -14.45 -20.65 18.47
C SER A 224 -14.96 -20.02 19.78
N GLY A 225 -14.92 -18.70 19.89
CA GLY A 225 -15.39 -17.95 21.07
C GLY A 225 -14.28 -17.51 22.02
N GLU A 226 -13.01 -17.78 21.72
CA GLU A 226 -11.90 -17.28 22.53
C GLU A 226 -11.71 -15.77 22.31
N GLY A 227 -11.51 -15.01 23.39
CA GLY A 227 -11.16 -13.60 23.27
C GLY A 227 -9.78 -13.41 22.61
N GLU A 228 -9.59 -12.33 21.85
CA GLU A 228 -8.35 -12.08 21.09
C GLU A 228 -7.09 -12.13 21.96
N ASN A 229 -7.14 -11.55 23.17
CA ASN A 229 -5.99 -11.57 24.09
C ASN A 229 -5.65 -12.99 24.53
N LYS A 230 -6.66 -13.82 24.79
CA LYS A 230 -6.46 -15.21 25.17
C LYS A 230 -5.94 -16.04 23.99
N ALA A 231 -6.42 -15.78 22.77
CA ALA A 231 -5.88 -16.40 21.56
C ALA A 231 -4.39 -16.05 21.36
N LYS A 232 -3.99 -14.79 21.58
CA LYS A 232 -2.58 -14.38 21.55
C LYS A 232 -1.74 -15.11 22.60
N GLU A 233 -2.23 -15.22 23.84
CA GLU A 233 -1.53 -15.95 24.90
C GLU A 233 -1.41 -17.45 24.60
N ILE A 234 -2.44 -18.09 24.03
CA ILE A 234 -2.37 -19.50 23.61
C ILE A 234 -1.29 -19.73 22.54
N LEU A 235 -1.14 -18.77 21.63
CA LEU A 235 -0.20 -18.88 20.51
C LEU A 235 1.20 -18.36 20.82
N LYS A 236 1.38 -17.71 21.98
CA LYS A 236 2.64 -17.18 22.44
C LYS A 236 3.67 -18.31 22.58
N ASP A 237 4.88 -18.07 22.06
CA ASP A 237 6.01 -19.01 22.10
C ASP A 237 5.77 -20.39 21.46
N THR A 238 4.66 -20.58 20.71
CA THR A 238 4.38 -21.83 20.02
C THR A 238 5.30 -22.05 18.82
N LEU A 239 5.71 -23.29 18.57
CA LEU A 239 6.45 -23.69 17.38
C LEU A 239 5.50 -24.01 16.21
N PRO A 240 5.99 -24.08 14.96
CA PRO A 240 5.16 -24.46 13.81
C PRO A 240 4.46 -25.81 13.95
N LYS A 241 5.09 -26.77 14.66
CA LYS A 241 4.49 -28.07 14.94
C LYS A 241 3.28 -27.95 15.87
N ASP A 242 3.41 -27.16 16.94
CA ASP A 242 2.36 -26.95 17.94
C ASP A 242 1.13 -26.28 17.29
N LYS A 243 1.35 -25.34 16.37
CA LYS A 243 0.27 -24.70 15.60
C LYS A 243 -0.49 -25.69 14.71
N ASN A 244 0.23 -26.59 14.02
CA ASN A 244 -0.41 -27.65 13.23
C ASN A 244 -1.21 -28.62 14.10
N GLU A 245 -0.66 -29.01 15.25
CA GLU A 245 -1.33 -29.89 16.20
C GLU A 245 -2.58 -29.23 16.80
N LEU A 246 -2.52 -27.94 17.13
CA LEU A 246 -3.65 -27.15 17.58
C LEU A 246 -4.77 -27.11 16.54
N LEU A 247 -4.45 -26.84 15.27
CA LEU A 247 -5.43 -26.83 14.18
C LEU A 247 -6.08 -28.19 13.99
N PHE A 248 -5.29 -29.26 14.03
CA PHE A 248 -5.79 -30.61 13.82
C PHE A 248 -6.65 -31.10 14.99
N GLN A 249 -6.17 -30.99 16.24
CA GLN A 249 -6.87 -31.53 17.40
C GLN A 249 -8.15 -30.75 17.74
N ARG A 250 -8.09 -29.41 17.74
CA ARG A 250 -9.23 -28.58 18.16
C ARG A 250 -10.24 -28.33 17.05
N PHE A 251 -9.77 -28.21 15.81
CA PHE A 251 -10.61 -27.78 14.70
C PHE A 251 -10.73 -28.81 13.57
N GLN A 252 -10.12 -30.00 13.72
CA GLN A 252 -10.11 -31.06 12.70
C GLN A 252 -9.60 -30.54 11.35
N MET A 253 -8.71 -29.54 11.39
CA MET A 253 -8.22 -28.82 10.23
C MET A 253 -6.77 -29.21 9.94
N ASN A 254 -6.50 -29.69 8.72
CA ASN A 254 -5.14 -29.93 8.26
C ASN A 254 -4.64 -28.71 7.47
N TYR A 255 -3.71 -27.95 8.06
CA TYR A 255 -3.14 -26.75 7.43
C TYR A 255 -2.56 -27.04 6.03
N ASN A 256 -2.02 -28.22 5.77
CA ASN A 256 -1.46 -28.55 4.45
C ASN A 256 -2.49 -28.62 3.33
N ASN A 257 -3.78 -28.73 3.67
CA ASN A 257 -4.89 -28.71 2.73
C ASN A 257 -5.37 -27.29 2.41
N GLU A 258 -4.89 -26.27 3.12
CA GLU A 258 -5.21 -24.88 2.80
C GLU A 258 -4.75 -24.52 1.38
N PRO A 259 -5.48 -23.61 0.70
CA PRO A 259 -5.10 -23.11 -0.61
C PRO A 259 -3.63 -22.68 -0.67
N ALA A 260 -2.94 -23.06 -1.75
CA ALA A 260 -1.53 -22.74 -1.93
C ALA A 260 -1.27 -21.24 -1.90
N MET A 261 -2.21 -20.42 -2.42
CA MET A 261 -2.13 -18.96 -2.39
C MET A 261 -1.98 -18.40 -0.97
N PHE A 262 -2.65 -18.99 0.02
CA PHE A 262 -2.55 -18.55 1.42
C PHE A 262 -1.25 -19.00 2.06
N ARG A 263 -0.79 -20.23 1.75
CA ARG A 263 0.39 -20.83 2.37
C ARG A 263 1.73 -20.42 1.77
N LYS A 264 1.73 -20.09 0.48
CA LYS A 264 2.94 -19.91 -0.33
C LYS A 264 3.00 -18.56 -1.04
N GLY A 265 1.95 -17.73 -0.92
CA GLY A 265 1.80 -16.50 -1.68
C GLY A 265 1.51 -16.74 -3.16
N SER A 266 1.67 -15.68 -3.93
CA SER A 266 1.46 -15.66 -5.38
C SER A 266 2.69 -15.12 -6.09
N CYS A 267 3.00 -15.69 -7.25
CA CYS A 267 4.06 -15.21 -8.13
C CYS A 267 3.45 -14.68 -9.43
N ALA A 268 3.97 -13.56 -9.93
CA ALA A 268 3.72 -13.06 -11.27
C ALA A 268 5.04 -13.04 -12.04
N TYR A 269 5.08 -13.65 -13.22
CA TYR A 269 6.28 -13.71 -14.04
C TYR A 269 5.93 -13.80 -15.51
N ARG A 270 6.84 -13.35 -16.37
CA ARG A 270 6.68 -13.46 -17.82
C ARG A 270 7.11 -14.85 -18.27
N GLN A 271 6.25 -15.55 -18.98
CA GLN A 271 6.60 -16.79 -19.67
C GLN A 271 6.67 -16.51 -21.17
N LYS A 272 7.76 -16.93 -21.83
CA LYS A 272 7.81 -16.94 -23.29
C LYS A 272 6.87 -18.01 -23.79
N VAL A 273 5.85 -17.64 -24.55
CA VAL A 273 5.01 -18.58 -25.28
C VAL A 273 5.62 -18.70 -26.67
N GLU A 274 6.04 -19.91 -27.06
CA GLU A 274 6.42 -20.16 -28.44
C GLU A 274 5.19 -19.93 -29.32
N ALA A 275 5.33 -19.09 -30.35
CA ALA A 275 4.25 -18.86 -31.30
C ALA A 275 3.93 -20.19 -31.99
N SER A 276 2.68 -20.63 -31.83
CA SER A 276 2.12 -21.83 -32.47
C SER A 276 1.96 -21.62 -33.97
#